data_AF-A0A495E6F7-F1
#
_entry.id   AF-A0A495E6F7-F1
#
_cell.length_a   1.000
_cell.length_b   1.000
_cell.length_c   1.000
_cell.angle_alpha   90.00
_cell.angle_beta   90.00
_cell.angle_gamma   90.00
#
_symmetry.space_group_name_H-M   'P 1'
#
loop_
_entity.id
_entity.type
_entity.pdbx_description
1 polymer ?
#
loop_
_entity_poly.entity_id
_entity_poly.type
_entity_poly.pdbx_seq_one_letter_code
_entity_poly.pdbx_strand_id
1 'polypeptide(L)'
;MPHLLMSNDEPYTAPVLADSSPADSKTTESSLTVLPFRPISHGTRRVVRPRQIRAAEPDLEPLRRQSTSIIDEVLAGTNPDEEHAREQLRWHVANNPGQPEKALLAHLLTVGVRQDESA
;
A
#
# COMPACT_ATOMS: atom_id res chain seq x y z
N MET A 1 -6.92 -16.84 -49.19
CA MET A 1 -6.94 -18.09 -48.41
C MET A 1 -6.29 -17.83 -47.06
N PRO A 2 -6.95 -18.24 -45.96
CA PRO A 2 -6.77 -17.69 -44.61
C PRO A 2 -5.55 -18.26 -43.88
N HIS A 3 -4.90 -17.41 -43.08
CA HIS A 3 -3.98 -17.84 -42.02
C HIS A 3 -4.84 -18.27 -40.82
N LEU A 4 -4.81 -19.58 -40.53
CA LEU A 4 -5.56 -20.22 -39.47
C LEU A 4 -5.06 -19.82 -38.07
N LEU A 5 -6.06 -19.56 -37.22
CA LEU A 5 -6.18 -19.80 -35.78
C LEU A 5 -4.93 -20.04 -34.92
N MET A 6 -4.82 -19.20 -33.89
CA MET A 6 -4.82 -19.58 -32.46
C MET A 6 -4.60 -21.07 -32.16
N SER A 7 -3.44 -21.41 -31.60
CA SER A 7 -3.21 -22.62 -30.82
C SER A 7 -1.99 -22.41 -29.92
N ASN A 8 -2.20 -21.83 -28.75
CA ASN A 8 -1.34 -22.07 -27.60
C ASN A 8 -2.21 -22.76 -26.56
N ASP A 9 -2.37 -24.07 -26.73
CA ASP A 9 -2.59 -24.99 -25.63
C ASP A 9 -1.29 -25.03 -24.84
N GLU A 10 -1.30 -24.52 -23.60
CA GLU A 10 -0.43 -25.05 -22.56
C GLU A 10 -1.33 -25.44 -21.37
N PRO A 11 -1.24 -26.70 -20.91
CA PRO A 11 -2.19 -27.31 -19.99
C PRO A 11 -1.81 -27.05 -18.52
N TYR A 12 -2.65 -27.61 -17.64
CA TYR A 12 -2.36 -27.95 -16.25
C TYR A 12 -2.86 -26.97 -15.16
N THR A 13 -4.17 -26.77 -15.16
CA THR A 13 -4.94 -26.59 -13.92
C THR A 13 -4.76 -27.83 -13.05
N ALA A 14 -4.07 -27.67 -11.91
CA ALA A 14 -4.06 -28.68 -10.85
C ALA A 14 -5.13 -28.33 -9.80
N PRO A 15 -6.27 -29.02 -9.73
CA PRO A 15 -7.07 -29.07 -8.53
C PRO A 15 -6.60 -30.26 -7.70
N VAL A 16 -5.68 -29.99 -6.77
CA VAL A 16 -5.47 -30.85 -5.61
C VAL A 16 -6.21 -30.09 -4.51
N LEU A 17 -7.36 -30.54 -4.03
CA LEU A 17 -7.46 -31.62 -3.05
C LEU A 17 -8.87 -32.22 -3.07
N ALA A 18 -8.89 -33.53 -2.89
CA ALA A 18 -10.04 -34.40 -2.83
C ALA A 18 -11.14 -33.91 -1.88
N ASP A 19 -12.35 -33.77 -2.43
CA ASP A 19 -13.58 -33.88 -1.67
C ASP A 19 -13.92 -35.37 -1.59
N SER A 20 -13.71 -35.96 -0.43
CA SER A 20 -14.24 -37.29 -0.10
C SER A 20 -15.38 -37.09 0.89
N SER A 21 -16.60 -37.13 0.37
CA SER A 21 -17.76 -37.57 1.14
C SER A 21 -17.67 -39.10 1.29
N PRO A 22 -18.04 -39.67 2.46
CA PRO A 22 -19.46 -39.96 2.62
C PRO A 22 -19.98 -39.64 4.03
N ALA A 23 -21.27 -39.32 4.06
CA ALA A 23 -22.09 -39.31 5.24
C ALA A 23 -22.09 -40.68 5.92
N ASP A 24 -21.69 -40.71 7.19
CA ASP A 24 -22.23 -41.65 8.16
C ASP A 24 -22.76 -40.85 9.35
N SER A 25 -24.08 -40.68 9.33
CA SER A 25 -24.86 -40.14 10.44
C SER A 25 -24.81 -41.15 11.59
N LYS A 26 -24.05 -40.84 12.64
CA LYS A 26 -24.33 -41.43 13.96
C LYS A 26 -24.35 -40.36 15.04
N THR A 27 -25.57 -39.94 15.32
CA THR A 27 -26.03 -39.35 16.58
C THR A 27 -25.43 -40.09 17.77
N THR A 28 -24.55 -39.44 18.52
CA THR A 28 -24.33 -39.73 19.94
C THR A 28 -23.99 -38.44 20.67
N GLU A 29 -25.01 -37.96 21.37
CA GLU A 29 -24.95 -37.46 22.74
C GLU A 29 -23.99 -36.31 23.05
N SER A 30 -24.62 -35.12 23.12
CA SER A 30 -24.60 -34.23 24.28
C SER A 30 -23.62 -34.62 25.39
N SER A 31 -22.44 -34.00 25.36
CA SER A 31 -21.75 -33.66 26.59
C SER A 31 -21.06 -32.32 26.39
N LEU A 32 -21.81 -31.24 26.63
CA LEU A 32 -21.22 -29.92 26.83
C LEU A 32 -20.41 -30.00 28.14
N THR A 33 -19.14 -30.36 28.02
CA THR A 33 -18.17 -30.22 29.11
C THR A 33 -18.01 -28.73 29.40
N VAL A 34 -18.74 -28.24 30.40
CA VAL A 34 -18.53 -26.91 30.97
C VAL A 34 -17.15 -26.92 31.63
N LEU A 35 -16.19 -26.23 31.01
CA LEU A 35 -14.89 -26.00 31.62
C LEU A 35 -15.07 -25.10 32.85
N PRO A 36 -14.54 -25.48 34.03
CA PRO A 36 -14.60 -24.63 35.21
C PRO A 36 -13.73 -23.40 34.98
N PHE A 37 -14.35 -22.23 34.86
CA PHE A 37 -13.64 -20.96 34.88
C PHE A 37 -12.96 -20.79 36.23
N ARG A 38 -11.63 -20.85 36.25
CA ARG A 38 -10.84 -20.49 37.43
C ARG A 38 -11.05 -18.98 37.68
N PRO A 39 -11.47 -18.57 38.89
CA PRO A 39 -11.54 -17.16 39.21
C PRO A 39 -10.13 -16.57 39.17
N ILE A 40 -9.95 -15.57 38.31
CA ILE A 40 -8.71 -14.79 38.20
C ILE A 40 -8.51 -14.09 39.55
N SER A 41 -7.60 -14.62 40.36
CA SER A 41 -7.11 -13.91 41.54
C SER A 41 -6.62 -12.54 41.10
N HIS A 42 -7.02 -11.49 41.83
CA HIS A 42 -6.64 -10.10 41.58
C HIS A 42 -5.12 -9.92 41.64
N GLY A 43 -4.45 -10.25 40.53
CA GLY A 43 -3.07 -9.86 40.28
C GLY A 43 -3.03 -8.35 40.29
N THR A 44 -2.15 -7.81 41.12
CA THR A 44 -1.80 -6.39 41.16
C THR A 44 -1.75 -5.85 39.73
N ARG A 45 -2.49 -4.77 39.46
CA ARG A 45 -2.54 -4.11 38.16
C ARG A 45 -1.11 -3.77 37.75
N ARG A 46 -0.49 -4.62 36.95
CA ARG A 46 0.72 -4.29 36.23
C ARG A 46 0.26 -3.24 35.23
N VAL A 47 0.46 -1.97 35.59
CA VAL A 47 0.33 -0.85 34.68
C VAL A 47 1.40 -1.09 33.62
N VAL A 48 1.03 -1.81 32.56
CA VAL A 48 1.78 -1.85 31.33
C VAL A 48 1.66 -0.44 30.80
N ARG A 49 2.64 0.40 31.17
CA ARG A 49 2.81 1.68 30.49
C ARG A 49 2.86 1.34 29.01
N PRO A 50 2.00 1.94 28.16
CA PRO A 50 2.14 1.75 26.73
C PRO A 50 3.58 2.08 26.42
N ARG A 51 4.30 1.08 25.89
CA ARG A 51 5.68 1.24 25.50
C ARG A 51 5.62 2.39 24.50
N GLN A 52 6.07 3.57 24.92
CA GLN A 52 6.29 4.65 23.99
C GLN A 52 7.41 4.11 23.11
N ILE A 53 7.02 3.45 22.02
CA ILE A 53 7.92 3.19 20.90
C ILE A 53 8.34 4.61 20.57
N ARG A 54 9.54 4.97 21.00
CA ARG A 54 10.22 6.19 20.59
C ARG A 54 10.24 6.03 19.08
N ALA A 55 9.27 6.64 18.41
CA ALA A 55 9.19 6.61 16.96
C ALA A 55 10.51 7.24 16.55
N ALA A 56 11.45 6.40 16.12
CA ALA A 56 12.60 6.91 15.42
C ALA A 56 11.99 7.69 14.26
N GLU A 57 12.38 8.96 14.12
CA GLU A 57 12.00 9.73 12.94
C GLU A 57 12.31 8.85 11.72
N PRO A 58 11.30 8.57 10.89
CA PRO A 58 11.50 7.68 9.76
C PRO A 58 12.64 8.21 8.91
N ASP A 59 13.52 7.34 8.46
CA ASP A 59 14.57 7.72 7.52
C ASP A 59 13.91 8.17 6.21
N LEU A 60 13.85 9.48 6.00
CA LEU A 60 13.29 10.08 4.79
C LEU A 60 14.31 10.16 3.65
N GLU A 61 15.57 9.75 3.88
CA GLU A 61 16.63 9.85 2.88
C GLU A 61 16.31 9.10 1.57
N PRO A 62 15.74 7.87 1.58
CA PRO A 62 15.30 7.22 0.35
C PRO A 62 14.25 8.04 -0.42
N LEU A 63 13.28 8.63 0.31
CA LEU A 63 12.22 9.45 -0.29
C LEU A 63 12.78 10.76 -0.83
N ARG A 64 13.75 11.38 -0.14
CA ARG A 64 14.44 12.59 -0.60
C ARG A 64 15.17 12.37 -1.91
N ARG A 65 15.93 11.28 -2.01
CA ARG A 65 16.63 10.90 -3.24
C ARG A 65 15.65 10.66 -4.38
N GLN A 66 14.58 9.91 -4.12
CA GLN A 66 13.56 9.63 -5.13
C GLN A 66 12.87 10.92 -5.59
N SER A 67 12.46 11.78 -4.65
CA SER A 67 11.81 13.05 -4.95
C SER A 67 12.72 13.97 -5.78
N THR A 68 14.01 14.02 -5.45
CA THR A 68 15.01 14.77 -6.23
C THR A 68 15.11 14.24 -7.65
N SER A 69 15.22 12.92 -7.81
CA SER A 69 15.28 12.27 -9.13
C SER A 69 14.07 12.61 -10.00
N ILE A 70 12.85 12.57 -9.42
CA ILE A 70 11.63 12.92 -10.15
C ILE A 70 11.62 14.39 -10.54
N ILE A 71 12.00 15.29 -9.62
CA ILE A 71 12.08 16.73 -9.89
C ILE A 71 13.05 17.00 -11.04
N ASP A 72 14.24 16.41 -11.00
CA ASP A 72 15.26 16.60 -12.04
C ASP A 72 14.78 16.11 -13.41
N GLU A 73 14.12 14.95 -13.46
CA GLU A 73 13.54 14.41 -14.68
C GLU A 73 12.45 15.32 -15.26
N VAL A 74 11.52 15.79 -14.42
CA VAL A 74 10.46 16.72 -14.84
C VAL A 74 11.06 18.04 -15.35
N LEU A 75 12.06 18.59 -14.65
CA LEU A 75 12.70 19.84 -15.06
C LEU A 75 13.54 19.69 -16.35
N ALA A 76 14.07 18.50 -16.61
CA ALA A 76 14.78 18.16 -17.85
C ALA A 76 13.86 17.96 -19.06
N GLY A 77 12.54 17.80 -18.83
CA GLY A 77 11.54 17.72 -19.90
C GLY A 77 11.58 18.93 -20.83
N THR A 78 11.32 18.70 -22.12
CA THR A 78 11.37 19.73 -23.18
C THR A 78 10.01 20.03 -23.82
N ASN A 79 8.94 19.39 -23.32
CA ASN A 79 7.59 19.64 -23.81
C ASN A 79 7.16 21.09 -23.50
N PRO A 80 6.82 21.90 -24.52
CA PRO A 80 6.38 23.28 -24.29
C PRO A 80 5.04 23.36 -23.53
N ASP A 81 4.15 22.38 -23.70
CA ASP A 81 2.84 22.36 -23.04
C ASP A 81 2.98 22.22 -21.51
N GLU A 82 4.10 21.67 -21.05
CA GLU A 82 4.42 21.47 -19.63
C GLU A 82 5.31 22.58 -19.05
N GLU A 83 5.71 23.60 -19.82
CA GLU A 83 6.60 24.68 -19.32
C GLU A 83 5.98 25.40 -18.12
N HIS A 84 4.68 25.68 -18.15
CA HIS A 84 4.01 26.32 -17.02
C HIS A 84 4.04 25.44 -15.75
N ALA A 85 3.90 24.12 -15.91
CA ALA A 85 4.03 23.18 -14.79
C ALA A 85 5.48 23.13 -14.26
N ARG A 86 6.48 23.12 -15.16
CA ARG A 86 7.90 23.18 -14.78
C ARG A 86 8.26 24.47 -14.06
N GLU A 87 7.72 25.61 -14.48
CA GLU A 87 7.93 26.88 -13.78
C GLU A 87 7.32 26.88 -12.38
N GLN A 88 6.12 26.33 -12.21
CA GLN A 88 5.54 26.13 -10.88
C GLN A 88 6.39 25.19 -10.02
N LEU A 89 6.91 24.10 -10.59
CA LEU A 89 7.79 23.19 -9.87
C LEU A 89 9.08 23.89 -9.41
N ARG A 90 9.72 24.69 -10.27
CA ARG A 90 10.90 25.50 -9.89
C ARG A 90 10.59 26.44 -8.72
N TRP A 91 9.41 27.07 -8.74
CA TRP A 91 8.96 27.90 -7.62
C TRP A 91 8.81 27.10 -6.33
N HIS A 92 8.17 25.93 -6.36
CA HIS A 92 8.03 25.08 -5.17
C HIS A 92 9.38 24.59 -4.63
N VAL A 93 10.33 24.24 -5.49
CA VAL A 93 11.69 23.84 -5.12
C VAL A 93 12.41 24.98 -4.40
N ALA A 94 12.35 26.20 -4.95
CA ALA A 94 12.96 27.38 -4.33
C ALA A 94 12.37 27.70 -2.94
N ASN A 95 11.08 27.42 -2.73
CA ASN A 95 10.39 27.64 -1.45
C ASN A 95 10.59 26.51 -0.43
N ASN A 96 11.18 25.37 -0.82
CA ASN A 96 11.39 24.20 0.06
C ASN A 96 12.85 23.71 0.01
N PRO A 97 13.83 24.55 0.42
CA PRO A 97 15.23 24.18 0.36
C PRO A 97 15.52 22.96 1.23
N GLY A 98 16.23 21.99 0.64
CA GLY A 98 16.57 20.72 1.30
C GLY A 98 15.37 19.82 1.62
N GLN A 99 14.19 20.09 1.04
CA GLN A 99 12.97 19.30 1.25
C GLN A 99 12.27 19.03 -0.10
N PRO A 100 12.93 18.31 -1.02
CA PRO A 100 12.38 17.99 -2.34
C PRO A 100 11.03 17.26 -2.25
N GLU A 101 10.83 16.42 -1.25
CA GLU A 101 9.57 15.71 -1.00
C GLU A 101 8.40 16.65 -0.75
N LYS A 102 8.63 17.79 -0.08
CA LYS A 102 7.59 18.82 0.15
C LYS A 102 7.35 19.66 -1.09
N ALA A 103 8.41 19.99 -1.82
CA ALA A 103 8.30 20.70 -3.10
C ALA A 103 7.45 19.90 -4.10
N LEU A 104 7.78 18.62 -4.26
CA LEU A 104 7.08 17.72 -5.18
C LEU A 104 5.64 17.50 -4.75
N LEU A 105 5.37 17.28 -3.46
CA LEU A 105 4.00 17.14 -2.96
C LEU A 105 3.16 18.41 -3.23
N ALA A 106 3.70 19.58 -2.91
CA ALA A 106 2.99 20.85 -3.15
C ALA A 106 2.66 21.02 -4.64
N HIS A 107 3.63 20.73 -5.52
CA HIS A 107 3.42 20.78 -6.96
C HIS A 107 2.34 19.80 -7.43
N LEU A 108 2.38 18.54 -6.99
CA LEU A 108 1.38 17.53 -7.34
C LEU A 108 -0.03 17.90 -6.88
N LEU A 109 -0.16 18.52 -5.70
CA LEU A 109 -1.45 19.03 -5.23
C LEU A 109 -1.96 20.18 -6.12
N THR A 110 -1.07 21.07 -6.57
CA THR A 110 -1.46 22.17 -7.47
C THR A 110 -1.82 21.69 -8.87
N VAL A 111 -1.13 20.69 -9.41
CA VAL A 111 -1.42 20.13 -10.74
C VAL A 111 -2.62 19.18 -10.72
N GLY A 112 -2.75 18.34 -9.69
CA GLY A 112 -3.85 17.40 -9.52
C GLY A 112 -5.22 18.08 -9.40
N VAL A 113 -5.29 19.21 -8.67
CA VAL A 113 -6.51 20.04 -8.59
C VAL A 113 -6.98 20.52 -9.97
N ARG A 114 -6.09 20.65 -10.96
CA ARG A 114 -6.45 21.09 -12.32
C ARG A 114 -6.97 19.96 -13.21
N GLN A 115 -6.70 18.70 -12.87
CA GLN A 115 -7.14 17.53 -13.65
C GLN A 115 -8.58 17.13 -13.34
N ASP A 116 -9.06 17.39 -12.12
CA ASP A 116 -10.42 17.07 -11.68
C ASP A 116 -11.50 18.01 -12.25
N GLU A 117 -11.14 19.19 -12.78
CA GLU A 117 -12.07 20.18 -13.37
C GLU A 117 -12.36 19.93 -14.86
N SER A 118 -11.70 18.95 -15.50
CA SER A 118 -11.86 18.65 -16.94
C SER A 118 -12.79 17.47 -17.24
N ALA A 119 -13.64 17.06 -16.28
CA ALA A 119 -14.60 15.95 -16.41
C ALA A 119 -16.04 16.41 -16.63
#